data_AF-A0LBH2-F1
#
_entry.id   AF-A0LBH2-F1
#
_cell.length_a   1.000
_cell.length_b   1.000
_cell.length_c   1.000
_cell.angle_alpha   90.00
_cell.angle_beta   90.00
_cell.angle_gamma   90.00
#
_symmetry.space_group_name_H-M   'P 1'
#
loop_
_entity.id
_entity.type
_entity.pdbx_description
1 polymer ?
#
loop_
_entity_poly.entity_id
_entity_poly.type
_entity_poly.pdbx_seq_one_letter_code
_entity_poly.pdbx_strand_id
1 'polypeptide(L)'
;MTIQLSPTQRTILETAANRDNLQIMPLPTNNPSWGFWGTSRHNGYDQEMTWLAASHFFANSYNLDAQDTRDLLDSVFGRHLADDLSFIEGGPATPEAITDHLAKRMANRSYKSWIDDAVHAIQHPTR
;
A
#
# COMPACT_ATOMS: atom_id res chain seq x y z
N MET A 1 16.25 1.65 38.97
CA MET A 1 17.09 0.49 38.62
C MET A 1 16.94 0.27 37.12
N THR A 2 17.92 0.68 36.31
CA THR A 2 17.84 0.64 34.85
C THR A 2 18.39 -0.70 34.37
N ILE A 3 17.55 -1.53 33.76
CA ILE A 3 17.99 -2.78 33.14
C ILE A 3 18.73 -2.43 31.86
N GLN A 4 20.03 -2.71 31.81
CA GLN A 4 20.82 -2.61 30.59
C GLN A 4 20.65 -3.88 29.77
N LEU A 5 19.99 -3.78 28.62
CA LEU A 5 19.81 -4.89 27.68
C LEU A 5 21.13 -5.21 26.99
N SER A 6 21.40 -6.51 26.82
CA SER A 6 22.55 -7.00 26.07
C SER A 6 22.45 -6.64 24.58
N PRO A 7 23.58 -6.58 23.84
CA PRO A 7 23.57 -6.26 22.41
C PRO A 7 22.64 -7.19 21.60
N THR A 8 22.63 -8.49 21.90
CA THR A 8 21.76 -9.47 21.24
C THR A 8 20.28 -9.21 21.52
N GLN A 9 19.91 -8.82 22.75
CA GLN A 9 18.54 -8.49 23.09
C GLN A 9 18.08 -7.18 22.42
N ARG A 10 18.96 -6.20 22.25
CA ARG A 10 18.67 -4.99 21.45
C ARG A 10 18.44 -5.35 19.99
N THR A 11 19.33 -6.13 19.38
CA THR A 11 19.19 -6.54 17.98
C THR A 11 17.90 -7.34 17.75
N ILE A 12 17.50 -8.21 18.68
CA ILE A 12 16.24 -8.96 18.58
C ILE A 12 15.03 -8.03 18.72
N LEU A 13 15.05 -7.06 19.64
CA LEU A 13 13.97 -6.08 19.80
C LEU A 13 13.90 -5.08 18.64
N GLU A 14 15.04 -4.64 18.10
CA GLU A 14 15.13 -3.79 16.91
C GLU A 14 14.67 -4.54 15.65
N THR A 15 14.98 -5.83 15.54
CA THR A 15 14.50 -6.68 14.44
C THR A 15 13.00 -6.99 14.57
N ALA A 16 12.50 -7.19 15.79
CA ALA A 16 11.06 -7.39 16.04
C ALA A 16 10.26 -6.11 15.80
N ALA A 17 10.74 -4.95 16.27
CA ALA A 17 10.13 -3.64 16.02
C ALA A 17 10.21 -3.22 14.54
N ASN A 18 11.21 -3.70 13.80
CA ASN A 18 11.28 -3.55 12.34
C ASN A 18 10.37 -4.54 11.60
N ARG A 19 9.99 -5.69 12.16
CA ARG A 19 9.00 -6.59 11.55
C ARG A 19 7.58 -6.03 11.64
N ASP A 20 7.30 -5.26 12.68
CA ASP A 20 6.06 -4.50 12.79
C ASP A 20 6.08 -3.22 11.91
N ASN A 21 7.23 -2.87 11.32
CA ASN A 21 7.48 -1.72 10.46
C ASN A 21 8.34 -2.06 9.24
N LEU A 22 8.12 -3.19 8.57
CA LEU A 22 8.73 -3.44 7.25
C LEU A 22 8.01 -2.55 6.22
N GLN A 23 8.12 -1.24 6.38
CA GLN A 23 7.73 -0.30 5.36
C GLN A 23 8.68 -0.51 4.18
N ILE A 24 8.21 -1.28 3.19
CA ILE A 24 8.91 -1.39 1.92
C ILE A 24 9.15 0.02 1.39
N MET A 25 10.35 0.33 0.91
CA MET A 25 10.52 1.57 0.15
C MET A 25 9.84 1.36 -1.20
N PRO A 26 8.72 2.04 -1.52
CA PRO A 26 8.04 1.81 -2.78
C PRO A 26 8.94 2.21 -3.95
N LEU A 27 8.90 1.41 -5.02
CA LEU A 27 9.54 1.80 -6.26
C LEU A 27 8.79 2.99 -6.89
N PRO A 28 9.48 3.85 -7.68
CA PRO A 28 8.80 4.84 -8.50
C PRO A 28 7.84 4.16 -9.47
N THR A 29 6.66 4.76 -9.67
CA THR A 29 5.70 4.34 -10.70
C THR A 29 6.38 4.26 -12.09
N ASN A 30 6.00 3.26 -12.88
CA ASN A 30 6.31 3.19 -14.31
C ASN A 30 5.26 3.94 -15.16
N ASN A 31 4.11 4.30 -14.57
CA ASN A 31 2.95 4.88 -15.25
C ASN A 31 2.59 6.28 -14.71
N PRO A 32 3.43 7.32 -14.95
CA PRO A 32 3.22 8.64 -14.36
C PRO A 32 1.94 9.37 -14.83
N SER A 33 1.30 8.89 -15.90
CA SER A 33 0.05 9.43 -16.46
C SER A 33 -1.15 8.49 -16.34
N TRP A 34 -0.98 7.28 -15.80
CA TRP A 34 -2.04 6.27 -15.67
C TRP A 34 -1.86 5.44 -14.39
N GLY A 35 -2.61 4.35 -14.22
CA GLY A 35 -2.58 3.56 -12.97
C GLY A 35 -2.98 4.41 -11.76
N PHE A 36 -2.59 3.98 -10.57
CA PHE A 36 -2.92 4.68 -9.33
C PHE A 36 -2.26 6.06 -9.25
N TRP A 37 -0.98 6.18 -9.62
CA TRP A 37 -0.24 7.43 -9.53
C TRP A 37 -0.82 8.50 -10.45
N GLY A 38 -0.92 8.19 -11.75
CA GLY A 38 -1.41 9.14 -12.74
C GLY A 38 -2.87 9.52 -12.51
N THR A 39 -3.71 8.56 -12.11
CA THR A 39 -5.11 8.85 -11.77
C THR A 39 -5.25 9.64 -10.47
N SER A 40 -4.44 9.39 -9.44
CA SER A 40 -4.41 10.23 -8.22
C SER A 40 -4.09 11.69 -8.57
N ARG A 41 -3.07 11.90 -9.40
CA ARG A 41 -2.70 13.24 -9.89
C ARG A 41 -3.84 13.87 -10.70
N HIS A 42 -4.48 13.12 -11.60
CA HIS A 42 -5.60 13.60 -12.40
C HIS A 42 -6.79 14.03 -11.53
N ASN A 43 -7.06 13.27 -10.46
CA ASN A 43 -8.14 13.53 -9.51
C ASN A 43 -7.81 14.67 -8.52
N GLY A 44 -6.63 15.30 -8.64
CA GLY A 44 -6.21 16.43 -7.82
C GLY A 44 -5.68 16.05 -6.44
N TYR A 45 -5.32 14.78 -6.22
CA TYR A 45 -4.74 14.31 -4.96
C TYR A 45 -3.23 14.54 -4.94
N ASP A 46 -2.65 14.54 -3.74
CA ASP A 46 -1.20 14.43 -3.57
C ASP A 46 -0.77 13.00 -3.95
N GLN A 47 -0.31 12.84 -5.20
CA GLN A 47 0.04 11.52 -5.74
C GLN A 47 1.23 10.86 -5.04
N GLU A 48 2.15 11.64 -4.45
CA GLU A 48 3.30 11.09 -3.71
C GLU A 48 2.83 10.50 -2.39
N MET A 49 2.00 11.24 -1.66
CA MET A 49 1.41 10.79 -0.40
C MET A 49 0.49 9.59 -0.61
N THR A 50 -0.39 9.64 -1.61
CA THR A 50 -1.31 8.52 -1.87
C THR A 50 -0.54 7.27 -2.31
N TRP A 51 0.50 7.42 -3.15
CA TRP A 51 1.33 6.31 -3.60
C TRP A 51 2.05 5.63 -2.45
N LEU A 52 2.65 6.42 -1.55
CA LEU A 52 3.36 5.92 -0.39
C LEU A 52 2.41 5.17 0.55
N ALA A 53 1.27 5.78 0.90
CA ALA A 53 0.28 5.19 1.80
C ALA A 53 -0.31 3.88 1.25
N ALA A 54 -0.72 3.87 -0.02
CA ALA A 54 -1.26 2.67 -0.67
C ALA A 54 -0.19 1.57 -0.80
N SER A 55 1.04 1.93 -1.16
CA SER A 55 2.13 0.96 -1.29
C SER A 55 2.40 0.23 0.02
N HIS A 56 2.55 0.97 1.12
CA HIS A 56 2.75 0.35 2.43
C HIS A 56 1.56 -0.51 2.85
N PHE A 57 0.34 -0.06 2.58
CA PHE A 57 -0.87 -0.81 2.92
C PHE A 57 -0.90 -2.18 2.23
N PHE A 58 -0.69 -2.24 0.91
CA PHE A 58 -0.77 -3.50 0.17
C PHE A 58 0.44 -4.40 0.43
N ALA A 59 1.64 -3.84 0.50
CA ALA A 59 2.83 -4.61 0.85
C ALA A 59 2.67 -5.32 2.19
N ASN A 60 2.15 -4.63 3.21
CA ASN A 60 1.92 -5.22 4.53
C ASN A 60 0.75 -6.21 4.53
N SER A 61 -0.36 -5.87 3.86
CA SER A 61 -1.58 -6.69 3.89
C SER A 61 -1.46 -8.00 3.11
N TYR A 62 -0.61 -8.02 2.07
CA TYR A 62 -0.46 -9.15 1.15
C TYR A 62 0.96 -9.73 1.10
N ASN A 63 1.88 -9.20 1.91
CA ASN A 63 3.30 -9.58 1.89
C ASN A 63 3.90 -9.47 0.48
N LEU A 64 3.58 -8.37 -0.22
CA LEU A 64 4.12 -8.06 -1.54
C LEU A 64 5.50 -7.43 -1.40
N ASP A 65 6.39 -7.74 -2.34
CA ASP A 65 7.63 -6.98 -2.47
C ASP A 65 7.39 -5.63 -3.17
N ALA A 66 8.45 -4.83 -3.30
CA ALA A 66 8.35 -3.49 -3.87
C ALA A 66 8.01 -3.50 -5.37
N GLN A 67 8.36 -4.56 -6.09
CA GLN A 67 8.05 -4.71 -7.51
C GLN A 67 6.58 -5.08 -7.69
N ASP A 68 6.11 -6.11 -7.00
CA ASP A 68 4.72 -6.56 -7.05
C ASP A 68 3.76 -5.46 -6.59
N THR A 69 4.13 -4.72 -5.54
CA THR A 69 3.34 -3.58 -5.06
C THR A 69 3.22 -2.49 -6.12
N ARG A 70 4.34 -2.13 -6.78
CA ARG A 70 4.31 -1.17 -7.88
C ARG A 70 3.42 -1.68 -9.01
N ASP A 71 3.59 -2.93 -9.41
CA ASP A 71 2.88 -3.49 -10.57
C ASP A 71 1.37 -3.59 -10.29
N LEU A 72 0.97 -3.90 -9.06
CA LEU A 72 -0.43 -3.81 -8.61
C LEU A 72 -0.98 -2.39 -8.75
N LEU A 73 -0.27 -1.39 -8.22
CA LEU A 73 -0.72 0.01 -8.23
C LEU A 73 -0.64 0.65 -9.62
N ASP A 74 0.25 0.17 -10.50
CA ASP A 74 0.35 0.64 -11.88
C ASP A 74 -0.66 -0.05 -12.83
N SER A 75 -1.43 -1.02 -12.32
CA SER A 75 -2.43 -1.76 -13.10
C SER A 75 -3.79 -1.04 -13.24
N VAL A 76 -4.72 -1.68 -13.95
CA VAL A 76 -6.14 -1.27 -14.01
C VAL A 76 -6.79 -1.24 -12.62
N PHE A 77 -6.41 -2.18 -11.74
CA PHE A 77 -6.87 -2.17 -10.35
C PHE A 77 -6.44 -0.88 -9.66
N GLY A 78 -5.17 -0.49 -9.78
CA GLY A 78 -4.64 0.74 -9.20
C GLY A 78 -5.34 2.00 -9.70
N ARG A 79 -5.67 2.08 -11.00
CA ARG A 79 -6.49 3.17 -11.54
C ARG A 79 -7.87 3.26 -10.85
N HIS A 80 -8.59 2.14 -10.77
CA HIS A 80 -9.91 2.12 -10.16
C HIS A 80 -9.85 2.38 -8.65
N LEU A 81 -8.79 1.95 -8.00
CA LEU A 81 -8.53 2.26 -6.60
C LEU A 81 -8.32 3.78 -6.39
N ALA A 82 -7.60 4.45 -7.28
CA ALA A 82 -7.43 5.90 -7.21
C ALA A 82 -8.78 6.64 -7.36
N ASP A 83 -9.68 6.17 -8.23
CA ASP A 83 -11.05 6.71 -8.30
C ASP A 83 -11.85 6.45 -7.00
N ASP A 84 -11.63 5.28 -6.39
CA ASP A 84 -12.30 4.88 -5.15
C ASP A 84 -11.94 5.77 -3.94
N LEU A 85 -10.78 6.46 -3.96
CA LEU A 85 -10.42 7.42 -2.90
C LEU A 85 -11.33 8.64 -2.85
N SER A 86 -12.10 8.92 -3.91
CA SER A 86 -13.11 9.99 -3.92
C SER A 86 -14.24 9.77 -2.90
N PHE A 87 -14.39 8.55 -2.38
CA PHE A 87 -15.36 8.23 -1.32
C PHE A 87 -14.87 8.57 0.09
N ILE A 88 -13.64 9.07 0.24
CA ILE A 88 -13.14 9.61 1.51
C ILE A 88 -13.75 11.00 1.69
N GLU A 89 -14.48 11.22 2.79
CA GLU A 89 -15.05 12.52 3.12
C GLU A 89 -13.93 13.55 3.33
N GLY A 90 -13.96 14.65 2.56
CA GLY A 90 -12.87 15.63 2.53
C GLY A 90 -11.67 15.25 1.65
N GLY A 91 -11.72 14.09 0.99
CA GLY A 91 -10.69 13.57 0.09
C GLY A 91 -9.51 12.89 0.83
N PRO A 92 -8.56 12.29 0.07
CA PRO A 92 -7.37 11.68 0.63
C PRO A 92 -6.39 12.76 1.11
N ALA A 93 -6.68 13.38 2.25
CA ALA A 93 -5.88 14.48 2.81
C ALA A 93 -4.72 14.00 3.69
N THR A 94 -4.81 12.78 4.25
CA THR A 94 -3.77 12.20 5.11
C THR A 94 -3.56 10.72 4.79
N PRO A 95 -2.37 10.17 5.10
CA PRO A 95 -2.11 8.74 4.99
C PRO A 95 -3.10 7.90 5.78
N GLU A 96 -3.48 8.34 6.98
CA GLU A 96 -4.41 7.61 7.86
C GLU A 96 -5.79 7.48 7.22
N ALA A 97 -6.31 8.55 6.61
CA ALA A 97 -7.60 8.52 5.93
C ALA A 97 -7.62 7.52 4.77
N ILE A 98 -6.49 7.41 4.04
CA ILE A 98 -6.32 6.41 2.98
C ILE A 98 -6.30 5.01 3.58
N THR A 99 -5.45 4.76 4.59
CA THR A 99 -5.33 3.43 5.18
C THR A 99 -6.63 2.96 5.84
N ASP A 100 -7.38 3.86 6.49
CA ASP A 100 -8.69 3.57 7.07
C ASP A 100 -9.72 3.21 5.99
N HIS A 101 -9.70 3.92 4.87
CA HIS A 101 -10.57 3.63 3.73
C HIS A 101 -10.23 2.26 3.11
N LEU A 102 -8.94 1.98 2.89
CA LEU A 102 -8.47 0.69 2.39
C LEU A 102 -8.81 -0.46 3.35
N ALA A 103 -8.69 -0.25 4.67
CA ALA A 103 -9.10 -1.24 5.66
C ALA A 103 -10.61 -1.55 5.59
N LYS A 104 -11.46 -0.54 5.37
CA LYS A 104 -12.89 -0.74 5.13
C LYS A 104 -13.15 -1.53 3.85
N ARG A 105 -12.37 -1.29 2.79
CA ARG A 105 -12.43 -2.08 1.55
C ARG A 105 -12.03 -3.53 1.76
N MET A 106 -10.97 -3.80 2.52
CA MET A 106 -10.56 -5.16 2.91
C MET A 106 -11.60 -5.89 3.77
N ALA A 107 -12.37 -5.16 4.59
CA ALA A 107 -13.48 -5.74 5.37
C ALA A 107 -14.73 -6.03 4.54
N ASN A 108 -14.87 -5.43 3.35
CA ASN A 108 -15.98 -5.70 2.43
C ASN A 108 -15.66 -6.93 1.56
N ARG A 109 -16.47 -8.00 1.67
CA ARG A 109 -16.19 -9.27 0.98
C ARG A 109 -16.04 -9.15 -0.53
N SER A 110 -16.93 -8.42 -1.21
CA SER A 110 -16.91 -8.30 -2.66
C SER A 110 -15.70 -7.50 -3.12
N TYR A 111 -15.39 -6.40 -2.42
CA TYR A 111 -14.23 -5.59 -2.74
C TYR A 111 -12.93 -6.35 -2.46
N LYS A 112 -12.84 -7.03 -1.30
CA LYS A 112 -11.70 -7.88 -0.96
C LYS A 112 -11.45 -8.97 -2.00
N SER A 113 -12.49 -9.64 -2.48
CA SER A 113 -12.36 -10.63 -3.56
C SER A 113 -11.71 -10.02 -4.81
N TRP A 114 -12.07 -8.80 -5.19
CA TRP A 114 -11.49 -8.12 -6.33
C TRP A 114 -10.02 -7.71 -6.09
N ILE A 115 -9.66 -7.31 -4.87
CA ILE A 115 -8.26 -7.09 -4.48
C ILE A 115 -7.48 -8.42 -4.57
N ASP A 116 -8.03 -9.50 -4.02
CA ASP A 116 -7.39 -10.82 -4.00
C ASP A 116 -7.13 -11.31 -5.43
N ASP A 117 -8.09 -11.16 -6.34
CA ASP A 117 -7.95 -11.50 -7.76
C ASP A 117 -6.85 -10.66 -8.44
N ALA A 118 -6.78 -9.35 -8.15
CA ALA A 118 -5.76 -8.47 -8.70
C ALA A 118 -4.36 -8.85 -8.20
N VAL A 119 -4.21 -9.09 -6.90
CA VAL A 119 -2.95 -9.53 -6.29
C VAL A 119 -2.51 -10.88 -6.86
N HIS A 120 -3.44 -11.84 -6.99
CA HIS A 120 -3.13 -13.14 -7.57
C HIS A 120 -2.62 -13.03 -9.01
N ALA A 121 -3.21 -12.15 -9.82
CA ALA A 121 -2.77 -11.91 -11.20
C ALA A 121 -1.36 -11.31 -11.27
N ILE A 122 -0.95 -10.48 -10.30
CA ILE A 122 0.41 -9.93 -10.22
C ILE A 122 1.42 -11.02 -9.85
N GLN A 123 1.12 -11.85 -8.85
CA GLN A 123 2.04 -12.90 -8.36
C GLN A 123 2.14 -14.11 -9.30
N HIS A 124 1.11 -14.34 -10.11
CA HIS A 124 1.01 -15.47 -11.03
C HIS A 124 0.69 -15.00 -12.45
N PRO A 125 1.58 -14.23 -13.10
CA PRO A 125 1.33 -13.72 -14.43
C PRO A 125 1.22 -14.87 -15.42
N THR A 126 0.11 -14.93 -16.16
CA THR A 126 -0.08 -15.89 -17.24
C THR A 126 0.96 -15.61 -18.33
N ARG A 127 1.80 -16.61 -18.62
CA ARG A 127 2.84 -16.55 -19.66
C ARG A 127 2.28 -16.39 -21.06
#